data_AF-A0A0C9TQX9-F1
#
_entry.id   AF-A0A0C9TQX9-F1
#
_cell.length_a   1.000
_cell.length_b   1.000
_cell.length_c   1.000
_cell.angle_alpha   90.00
_cell.angle_beta   90.00
_cell.angle_gamma   90.00
#
_symmetry.space_group_name_H-M   'P 1'
#
loop_
_entity.id
_entity.type
_entity.pdbx_description
1 polymer ?
#
loop_
_entity_poly.entity_id
_entity_poly.type
_entity_poly.pdbx_seq_one_letter_code
_entity_poly.pdbx_strand_id
1 'polypeptide(L)'
;MLFYCIKLQLGFHDLDVVSVEDAAKLCPQSNPEVSNLLQTEDYKLRAAEWLGGAACEPTESYDMGPIGEDSRWETFGRLHDYLLKAFPLTHANLTLSKPLLLAAHQDIVPVDPRTVDQWVHPPYSGYFEMIRAD
;
A
#
# COMPACT_ATOMS: atom_id res chain seq x y z
N MET A 1 1.99 -14.83 4.40
CA MET A 1 0.98 -14.89 5.49
C MET A 1 1.55 -15.71 6.64
N LEU A 2 2.25 -15.04 7.55
CA LEU A 2 2.62 -15.55 8.87
C LEU A 2 2.32 -14.42 9.85
N PHE A 3 1.17 -14.50 10.49
CA PHE A 3 0.85 -13.68 11.65
C PHE A 3 1.67 -14.22 12.81
N TYR A 4 2.83 -13.62 13.09
CA TYR A 4 3.48 -13.75 14.39
C TYR A 4 3.25 -12.46 15.18
N CYS A 5 2.22 -12.55 16.02
CA CYS A 5 2.04 -11.88 17.31
C CYS A 5 3.04 -10.74 17.60
N ILE A 6 2.71 -9.53 17.14
CA ILE A 6 3.22 -8.32 17.77
C ILE A 6 2.46 -8.15 19.09
N LYS A 7 2.96 -8.80 20.14
CA LYS A 7 2.64 -8.42 21.52
C LYS A 7 3.48 -7.17 21.80
N LEU A 8 3.09 -6.03 21.23
CA LEU A 8 3.63 -4.73 21.62
C LEU A 8 3.19 -4.50 23.07
N GLN A 9 4.12 -4.73 23.99
CA GLN A 9 4.09 -4.20 25.33
C GLN A 9 4.33 -2.69 25.26
N LEU A 10 3.46 -1.97 24.55
CA LEU A 10 3.34 -0.53 24.63
C LEU A 10 2.21 -0.28 25.61
N GLY A 11 2.51 0.44 26.69
CA GLY A 11 1.54 0.87 27.69
C GLY A 11 0.52 1.86 27.12
N PHE A 12 -0.33 1.38 26.21
CA PHE A 12 -1.47 2.11 25.69
C PHE A 12 -2.68 1.81 26.58
N HIS A 13 -2.85 2.60 27.64
CA HIS A 13 -4.05 2.54 28.47
C HIS A 13 -5.23 3.35 27.89
N ASP A 14 -5.04 4.09 26.78
CA ASP A 14 -6.06 4.94 26.13
C ASP A 14 -6.15 4.70 24.61
N LEU A 15 -6.21 3.44 24.17
CA LEU A 15 -6.69 3.14 22.81
C LEU A 15 -8.20 3.05 22.86
N ASP A 16 -8.89 4.14 22.53
CA ASP A 16 -10.29 4.11 22.15
C ASP A 16 -10.41 3.26 20.88
N VAL A 17 -10.77 1.99 21.05
CA VAL A 17 -11.10 1.10 19.94
C VAL A 17 -12.32 1.70 19.27
N VAL A 18 -12.16 2.13 18.01
CA VAL A 18 -13.26 2.60 17.17
C VAL A 18 -14.37 1.54 17.22
N SER A 19 -15.56 1.96 17.66
CA SER A 19 -16.71 1.07 17.73
C SER A 19 -16.99 0.48 16.33
N VAL A 20 -17.56 -0.72 16.26
CA VAL A 20 -17.96 -1.33 14.98
C VAL A 20 -18.88 -0.40 14.18
N GLU A 21 -19.69 0.41 14.88
CA GLU A 21 -20.60 1.39 14.30
C GLU A 21 -19.87 2.59 13.67
N ASP A 22 -18.77 3.04 14.26
CA ASP A 22 -17.94 4.11 13.70
C ASP A 22 -17.04 3.59 12.56
N ALA A 23 -16.56 2.35 12.63
CA ALA A 23 -15.85 1.70 11.53
C ALA A 23 -16.76 1.50 10.31
N ALA A 24 -18.05 1.20 10.52
CA ALA A 24 -19.02 1.08 9.44
C ALA A 24 -19.22 2.39 8.65
N LYS A 25 -19.03 3.56 9.29
CA LYS A 25 -19.06 4.87 8.62
C LYS A 25 -17.87 5.11 7.69
N LEU A 26 -16.78 4.36 7.88
CA LEU A 26 -15.59 4.40 7.02
C LEU A 26 -15.70 3.41 5.84
N CYS A 27 -16.68 2.50 5.86
CA CYS A 27 -16.90 1.59 4.75
C CYS A 27 -17.46 2.35 3.54
N PRO A 28 -16.92 2.21 2.32
CA PRO A 28 -17.44 2.90 1.15
C PRO A 28 -18.94 2.70 0.91
N GLN A 29 -19.49 1.56 1.34
CA GLN A 29 -20.92 1.24 1.26
C GLN A 29 -21.82 2.20 2.04
N SER A 30 -21.29 2.91 3.06
CA SER A 30 -22.03 3.92 3.81
C SER A 30 -22.16 5.25 3.06
N ASN A 31 -21.46 5.44 1.94
CA ASN A 31 -21.57 6.62 1.08
C ASN A 31 -21.81 6.18 -0.38
N PRO A 32 -23.05 6.30 -0.90
CA PRO A 32 -23.40 5.87 -2.26
C PRO A 32 -22.59 6.56 -3.35
N GLU A 33 -22.21 7.83 -3.19
CA GLU A 33 -21.40 8.55 -4.17
C GLU A 33 -20.00 7.93 -4.30
N VAL A 34 -19.35 7.67 -3.15
CA VAL A 34 -18.05 7.00 -3.10
C VAL A 34 -18.18 5.58 -3.62
N SER A 35 -19.17 4.82 -3.15
CA SER A 35 -19.41 3.45 -3.60
C SER A 35 -19.58 3.38 -5.12
N ASN A 36 -20.36 4.28 -5.72
CA ASN A 36 -20.58 4.32 -7.16
C ASN A 36 -19.31 4.70 -7.92
N LEU A 37 -18.55 5.69 -7.42
CA LEU A 37 -17.27 6.09 -7.99
C LEU A 37 -16.30 4.91 -8.07
N LEU A 38 -16.17 4.13 -6.98
CA LEU A 38 -15.28 2.97 -6.92
C LEU A 38 -15.62 1.88 -7.95
N GLN A 39 -16.87 1.82 -8.41
CA GLN A 39 -17.30 0.86 -9.43
C GLN A 39 -17.06 1.33 -10.86
N THR A 40 -16.73 2.61 -11.08
CA THR A 40 -16.46 3.14 -12.42
C THR A 40 -15.19 2.54 -13.02
N GLU A 41 -15.20 2.29 -14.33
CA GLU A 41 -14.01 1.82 -15.04
C GLU A 41 -12.85 2.82 -14.94
N ASP A 42 -13.14 4.12 -15.00
CA ASP A 42 -12.12 5.17 -14.82
C ASP A 42 -11.45 5.11 -13.45
N TYR A 43 -12.20 4.79 -12.39
CA TYR A 43 -11.59 4.60 -11.07
C TYR A 43 -10.77 3.33 -11.00
N LYS A 44 -11.30 2.19 -11.50
CA LYS A 44 -10.57 0.91 -11.50
C LYS A 44 -9.27 1.02 -12.29
N LEU A 45 -9.29 1.68 -13.44
CA LEU A 45 -8.11 1.98 -14.25
C LEU A 45 -7.08 2.79 -13.47
N ARG A 46 -7.50 3.91 -12.87
CA ARG A 46 -6.59 4.74 -12.05
C ARG A 46 -6.05 3.98 -10.83
N ALA A 47 -6.87 3.16 -10.19
CA ALA A 47 -6.44 2.33 -9.07
C ALA A 47 -5.41 1.28 -9.50
N ALA A 48 -5.61 0.64 -10.65
CA ALA A 48 -4.63 -0.28 -11.23
C ALA A 48 -3.34 0.44 -11.62
N GLU A 49 -3.41 1.65 -12.19
CA GLU A 49 -2.24 2.48 -12.47
C GLU A 49 -1.48 2.88 -11.19
N TRP A 50 -2.20 3.24 -10.12
CA TRP A 50 -1.58 3.55 -8.82
C TRP A 50 -0.89 2.34 -8.19
N LEU A 51 -1.55 1.18 -8.23
CA LEU A 51 -0.97 -0.04 -7.69
C LEU A 51 0.21 -0.52 -8.55
N GLY A 52 0.07 -0.48 -9.87
CA GLY A 52 1.11 -0.86 -10.81
C GLY A 52 2.36 0.01 -10.66
N GLY A 53 2.19 1.33 -10.54
CA GLY A 53 3.31 2.24 -10.31
C GLY A 53 4.00 2.01 -8.97
N ALA A 54 3.26 1.69 -7.90
CA ALA A 54 3.86 1.30 -6.62
C ALA A 54 4.63 -0.02 -6.74
N ALA A 55 4.09 -1.00 -7.47
CA ALA A 55 4.74 -2.30 -7.71
C ALA A 55 5.99 -2.22 -8.59
N CYS A 56 6.18 -1.13 -9.35
CA CYS A 56 7.41 -0.86 -10.09
C CYS A 56 8.58 -0.48 -9.19
N GLU A 57 8.34 -0.06 -7.94
CA GLU A 57 9.39 0.28 -6.98
C GLU A 57 9.86 -0.98 -6.24
N PRO A 58 11.10 -1.46 -6.46
CA PRO A 58 11.57 -2.73 -5.91
C PRO A 58 11.96 -2.57 -4.44
N THR A 59 10.98 -2.55 -3.55
CA THR A 59 11.15 -2.42 -2.10
C THR A 59 11.57 -3.73 -1.42
N GLU A 60 12.52 -4.43 -2.05
CA GLU A 60 13.06 -5.69 -1.55
C GLU A 60 13.73 -5.50 -0.18
N SER A 61 13.28 -6.29 0.80
CA SER A 61 13.88 -6.33 2.14
C SER A 61 14.38 -7.73 2.46
N TYR A 62 15.61 -7.81 2.94
CA TYR A 62 16.30 -9.05 3.35
C TYR A 62 17.38 -8.69 4.37
N ASP A 63 18.44 -9.48 4.51
CA ASP A 63 19.54 -9.25 5.46
C ASP A 63 20.28 -7.92 5.17
N MET A 64 19.65 -6.83 5.60
CA MET A 64 20.05 -5.44 5.39
C MET A 64 20.76 -4.92 6.64
N GLY A 65 21.73 -4.03 6.41
CA GLY A 65 22.42 -3.33 7.48
C GLY A 65 21.54 -2.28 8.16
N PRO A 66 22.09 -1.52 9.12
CA PRO A 66 21.38 -0.43 9.78
C PRO A 66 20.87 0.64 8.79
N ILE A 67 19.76 1.28 9.16
CA ILE A 67 19.20 2.41 8.41
C ILE A 67 20.21 3.56 8.38
N GLY A 68 20.43 4.15 7.21
CA GLY A 68 21.39 5.24 7.00
C GLY A 68 22.81 4.79 6.68
N GLU A 69 23.11 3.50 6.81
CA GLU A 69 24.40 2.91 6.43
C GLU A 69 24.28 2.08 5.14
N ASP A 70 23.17 1.37 4.98
CA ASP A 70 22.91 0.51 3.83
C ASP A 70 22.06 1.21 2.76
N SER A 71 22.64 1.44 1.58
CA SER A 71 21.96 2.15 0.49
C SER A 71 20.74 1.39 -0.03
N ARG A 72 20.58 0.10 0.27
CA ARG A 72 19.38 -0.66 -0.12
C ARG A 72 18.11 -0.07 0.50
N TRP A 73 18.20 0.63 1.63
CA TRP A 73 17.05 1.33 2.24
C TRP A 73 16.52 2.49 1.38
N GLU A 74 17.31 3.03 0.44
CA GLU A 74 16.92 4.16 -0.41
C GLU A 74 15.73 3.83 -1.33
N THR A 75 15.47 2.54 -1.58
CA THR A 75 14.32 2.09 -2.38
C THR A 75 12.97 2.53 -1.78
N PHE A 76 12.86 2.61 -0.44
CA PHE A 76 11.66 3.10 0.23
C PHE A 76 11.45 4.61 0.04
N GLY A 77 12.54 5.36 -0.15
CA GLY A 77 12.49 6.77 -0.54
C GLY A 77 11.82 6.96 -1.91
N ARG A 78 12.13 6.09 -2.88
CA ARG A 78 11.48 6.13 -4.20
C ARG A 78 9.99 5.82 -4.13
N LEU A 79 9.60 4.81 -3.34
CA LEU A 79 8.18 4.53 -3.08
C LEU A 79 7.49 5.72 -2.41
N HIS A 80 8.16 6.39 -1.47
CA HIS A 80 7.63 7.59 -0.83
C HIS A 80 7.41 8.74 -1.83
N ASP A 81 8.39 9.01 -2.69
CA ASP A 81 8.27 10.03 -3.75
C ASP A 81 7.15 9.70 -4.73
N TYR A 82 6.99 8.42 -5.07
CA TYR A 82 5.87 7.95 -5.89
C TYR A 82 4.52 8.24 -5.23
N LEU A 83 4.36 7.90 -3.94
CA LEU A 83 3.11 8.11 -3.19
C LEU A 83 2.78 9.60 -3.03
N LEU A 84 3.79 10.45 -2.79
CA LEU A 84 3.63 11.90 -2.78
C LEU A 84 3.05 12.42 -4.09
N LYS A 85 3.55 11.92 -5.21
CA LYS A 85 3.06 12.27 -6.56
C LYS A 85 1.68 11.70 -6.86
N ALA A 86 1.41 10.47 -6.44
CA ALA A 86 0.16 9.77 -6.72
C ALA A 86 -1.03 10.32 -5.90
N PHE A 87 -0.77 10.74 -4.65
CA PHE A 87 -1.79 11.19 -3.70
C PHE A 87 -1.54 12.60 -3.14
N PRO A 88 -1.38 13.63 -4.00
CA PRO A 88 -0.97 14.96 -3.57
C PRO A 88 -1.96 15.60 -2.59
N LEU A 89 -3.27 15.37 -2.78
CA LEU A 89 -4.30 15.91 -1.90
C LEU A 89 -4.31 15.24 -0.52
N THR A 90 -4.05 13.94 -0.47
CA THR A 90 -3.90 13.19 0.77
C THR A 90 -2.74 13.77 1.59
N HIS A 91 -1.58 13.93 0.97
CA HIS A 91 -0.38 14.46 1.62
C HIS A 91 -0.48 15.95 1.98
N ALA A 92 -1.25 16.75 1.22
CA ALA A 92 -1.43 18.17 1.50
C ALA A 92 -2.47 18.46 2.59
N ASN A 93 -3.53 17.67 2.69
CA ASN A 93 -4.71 18.02 3.48
C ASN A 93 -4.94 17.13 4.70
N LEU A 94 -4.45 15.89 4.71
CA LEU A 94 -4.67 15.01 5.86
C LEU A 94 -3.74 15.40 7.00
N THR A 95 -4.33 16.01 8.03
CA THR A 95 -3.70 16.18 9.33
C THR A 95 -4.18 15.04 10.23
N LEU A 96 -3.27 14.34 10.90
CA LEU A 96 -3.61 13.22 11.77
C LEU A 96 -4.49 13.70 12.95
N SER A 97 -5.78 13.37 12.95
CA SER A 97 -6.72 13.74 14.01
C SER A 97 -7.47 12.51 14.55
N LYS A 98 -7.38 12.27 15.87
CA LYS A 98 -7.93 11.11 16.63
C LYS A 98 -7.39 9.75 16.13
N PRO A 99 -7.38 8.67 16.94
CA PRO A 99 -6.65 7.46 16.56
C PRO A 99 -7.39 6.70 15.44
N LEU A 100 -7.01 6.97 14.19
CA LEU A 100 -7.25 6.11 13.04
C LEU A 100 -5.92 5.44 12.68
N LEU A 101 -5.84 4.12 12.85
CA LEU A 101 -4.69 3.33 12.43
C LEU A 101 -5.01 2.64 11.11
N LEU A 102 -4.38 3.09 10.03
CA LEU A 102 -4.29 2.36 8.77
C LEU A 102 -2.87 1.83 8.65
N ALA A 103 -2.72 0.53 8.49
CA ALA A 103 -1.43 -0.13 8.37
C ALA A 103 -1.38 -1.00 7.11
N ALA A 104 -0.28 -0.87 6.38
CA ALA A 104 0.12 -1.73 5.28
C ALA A 104 1.63 -1.95 5.39
N HIS A 105 2.13 -3.03 4.81
CA HIS A 105 3.57 -3.24 4.66
C HIS A 105 4.03 -2.66 3.31
N GLN A 106 5.26 -2.17 3.26
CA GLN A 106 5.85 -1.56 2.06
C GLN A 106 6.92 -2.46 1.44
N ASP A 107 7.46 -3.39 2.22
CA ASP A 107 8.51 -4.30 1.80
C ASP A 107 7.94 -5.50 1.02
N ILE A 108 8.80 -6.03 0.16
CA ILE A 108 8.56 -7.27 -0.59
C ILE A 108 9.75 -8.22 -0.45
N VAL A 109 9.51 -9.48 -0.76
CA VAL A 109 10.55 -10.50 -0.81
C VAL A 109 11.37 -10.33 -2.09
N PRO A 110 12.71 -10.49 -2.04
CA PRO A 110 13.54 -10.40 -3.23
C PRO A 110 13.17 -11.39 -4.33
N VAL A 111 13.30 -10.96 -5.58
CA VAL A 111 13.15 -11.84 -6.75
C VAL A 111 14.38 -12.75 -6.87
N ASP A 112 14.17 -14.05 -7.03
CA ASP A 112 15.25 -14.98 -7.35
C ASP A 112 15.69 -14.79 -8.82
N PRO A 113 16.93 -14.32 -9.09
CA PRO A 113 17.41 -14.03 -10.43
C PRO A 113 17.36 -15.25 -11.37
N ARG A 114 17.38 -16.46 -10.83
CA ARG A 114 17.35 -17.73 -11.60
C ARG A 114 15.97 -18.10 -12.11
N THR A 115 14.94 -17.36 -11.68
CA THR A 115 13.55 -17.63 -12.05
C THR A 115 12.97 -16.57 -12.96
N VAL A 116 13.68 -15.47 -13.24
CA VAL A 116 13.15 -14.31 -13.98
C VAL A 116 12.61 -14.69 -15.36
N ASP A 117 13.25 -15.63 -16.05
CA ASP A 117 12.84 -16.17 -17.35
C ASP A 117 11.57 -17.04 -17.29
N GLN A 118 11.14 -17.43 -16.10
CA GLN A 118 9.93 -18.23 -15.84
C GLN A 118 8.70 -17.35 -15.60
N TRP A 119 8.87 -16.04 -15.41
CA TRP A 119 7.74 -15.12 -15.19
C TRP A 119 7.08 -14.77 -16.52
N VAL A 120 5.75 -14.82 -16.57
CA VAL A 120 4.97 -14.39 -17.75
C VAL A 120 5.14 -12.89 -18.02
N HIS A 121 5.25 -12.10 -16.95
CA HIS A 121 5.57 -10.67 -17.01
C HIS A 121 6.77 -10.37 -16.11
N PRO A 122 7.70 -9.48 -16.52
CA PRO A 122 8.87 -9.18 -15.72
C PRO A 122 8.49 -8.74 -14.30
N PRO A 123 9.28 -9.12 -13.28
CA PRO A 123 9.16 -8.53 -11.94
C PRO A 123 9.25 -7.01 -12.02
N TYR A 124 8.48 -6.31 -11.19
CA TYR A 124 8.44 -4.84 -11.16
C TYR A 124 7.97 -4.18 -12.46
N SER A 125 7.34 -4.91 -13.37
CA SER A 125 6.79 -4.32 -14.60
C SER A 125 5.54 -3.46 -14.38
N GLY A 126 4.86 -3.63 -13.23
CA GLY A 126 3.55 -3.02 -13.00
C GLY A 126 2.51 -3.47 -14.02
N TYR A 127 2.73 -4.59 -14.71
CA TYR A 127 1.85 -5.04 -15.80
C TYR A 127 0.46 -5.37 -15.26
N PHE A 128 -0.55 -4.78 -15.89
CA PHE A 128 -1.95 -5.05 -15.63
C PHE A 128 -2.69 -5.18 -16.96
N GLU A 129 -3.33 -6.34 -17.17
CA GLU A 129 -4.18 -6.58 -18.32
C GLU A 129 -5.64 -6.37 -17.96
N MET A 130 -6.32 -5.50 -18.70
CA MET A 130 -7.77 -5.37 -18.61
C MET A 130 -8.45 -6.39 -19.52
N ILE A 131 -9.03 -7.44 -18.94
CA ILE A 131 -10.01 -8.25 -19.66
C ILE A 131 -11.28 -7.39 -19.81
N ARG A 132 -11.48 -6.82 -21.00
CA ARG A 132 -12.77 -6.21 -21.35
C ARG A 132 -13.76 -7.35 -21.52
N ALA A 133 -14.81 -7.37 -20.70
CA ALA A 133 -16.01 -8.13 -21.05
C ALA A 133 -16.65 -7.39 -22.24
N ASP A 134 -16.57 -7.99 -23.42
CA ASP A 134 -17.30 -7.59 -24.61
C ASP A 134 -18.80 -7.95 -24.51
#